data_AF-L5M1V0-F1
#
_entry.id   AF-L5M1V0-F1
#
_cell.length_a   1.000
_cell.length_b   1.000
_cell.length_c   1.000
_cell.angle_alpha   90.00
_cell.angle_beta   90.00
_cell.angle_gamma   90.00
#
_symmetry.space_group_name_H-M   'P 1'
#
loop_
_entity.id
_entity.type
_entity.pdbx_description
1 polymer ?
#
loop_
_entity_poly.entity_id
_entity_poly.type
_entity_poly.pdbx_seq_one_letter_code
_entity_poly.pdbx_strand_id
1 'polypeptide(L)'
;MEGRLQEFLTAYSPGAQLALADGVLGFIHHQIVELARDCLAKSGEALVTSRYFLEMQEKLERLLQDAHERSDSEEVGFVVQLVRKLLIIISRPARLLECLEFDPEEFYHLLEAAEGQAREGQGIKTDLPQYIIGQLGLTKDPLEGELT
;
A
#
# COMPACT_ATOMS: atom_id res chain seq x y z
N MET A 1 16.52 -2.61 4.81
CA MET A 1 15.30 -1.94 5.33
C MET A 1 15.43 -1.72 6.82
N GLU A 2 15.75 -2.76 7.59
CA GLU A 2 15.98 -2.71 9.04
C GLU A 2 16.91 -1.57 9.50
N GLY A 3 18.10 -1.41 8.89
CA GLY A 3 19.00 -0.30 9.25
C GLY A 3 18.36 1.09 9.07
N ARG A 4 17.56 1.28 8.02
CA ARG A 4 16.83 2.54 7.79
C ARG A 4 15.68 2.74 8.80
N LEU A 5 15.04 1.67 9.25
CA LEU A 5 14.05 1.72 10.33
C LEU A 5 14.71 2.06 11.67
N GLN A 6 15.88 1.51 11.96
CA GLN A 6 16.66 1.85 13.17
C GLN A 6 17.06 3.33 13.18
N GLU A 7 17.56 3.85 12.05
CA GLU A 7 17.85 5.27 11.89
C GLU A 7 16.59 6.14 12.08
N PHE A 8 15.46 5.73 11.49
CA PHE A 8 14.17 6.41 11.65
C PHE A 8 13.75 6.46 13.13
N LEU A 9 13.79 5.33 13.84
CA LEU A 9 13.40 5.25 15.25
C LEU A 9 14.32 6.05 16.16
N THR A 10 15.62 6.09 15.85
CA THR A 10 16.60 6.89 16.60
C THR A 10 16.33 8.38 16.43
N ALA A 11 16.02 8.82 15.21
CA ALA A 11 15.74 10.22 14.90
C ALA A 11 14.41 10.73 15.50
N TYR A 12 13.41 9.86 15.64
CA TYR A 12 12.03 10.24 16.00
C TYR A 12 11.55 9.63 17.32
N SER A 13 12.47 9.21 18.19
CA SER A 13 12.08 8.62 19.48
C SER A 13 11.26 9.61 20.32
N PRO A 14 10.24 9.17 21.09
CA PRO A 14 9.29 10.04 21.82
C PRO A 14 9.87 10.91 22.96
N GLY A 15 11.19 11.06 23.06
CA GLY A 15 11.87 11.96 23.99
C GLY A 15 13.03 12.74 23.37
N ALA A 16 13.35 12.52 22.09
CA ALA A 16 14.46 13.18 21.40
C ALA A 16 14.06 14.46 20.65
N GLN A 17 12.76 14.67 20.41
CA GLN A 17 12.22 15.85 19.75
C GLN A 17 11.10 16.49 20.56
N LEU A 18 10.95 17.81 20.39
CA LEU A 18 9.95 18.67 21.02
C LEU A 18 8.58 17.99 20.99
N ALA A 19 7.92 17.86 22.15
CA ALA A 19 6.56 17.37 22.21
C ALA A 19 5.70 18.23 21.28
N LEU A 20 5.03 17.60 20.31
CA LEU A 20 4.05 18.28 19.46
C LEU A 20 3.04 18.96 20.40
N ALA A 21 2.80 20.24 20.17
CA ALA A 21 1.90 21.01 21.03
C ALA A 21 0.46 20.49 20.91
N ASP A 22 0.13 19.93 19.74
CA ASP A 22 -1.12 19.24 19.48
C ASP A 22 -1.08 17.80 19.99
N GLY A 23 -1.94 17.50 20.98
CA GLY A 23 -2.07 16.16 21.55
C GLY A 23 -2.55 15.09 20.56
N VAL A 24 -3.33 15.46 19.54
CA VAL A 24 -3.76 14.55 18.47
C VAL A 24 -2.56 14.18 17.60
N LEU A 25 -1.78 15.18 17.17
CA LEU A 25 -0.58 14.92 16.37
C LEU A 25 0.50 14.21 17.18
N GLY A 26 0.64 14.50 18.48
CA GLY A 26 1.49 13.77 19.41
C GLY A 26 1.13 12.29 19.50
N PHE A 27 -0.17 11.97 19.56
CA PHE A 27 -0.66 10.59 19.52
C PHE A 27 -0.35 9.93 18.17
N ILE A 28 -0.63 10.60 17.05
CA ILE A 28 -0.36 10.06 15.71
C ILE A 28 1.14 9.81 15.50
N HIS A 29 1.99 10.74 15.93
CA HIS A 29 3.44 10.57 15.91
C HIS A 29 3.87 9.32 16.67
N HIS A 30 3.34 9.13 17.90
CA HIS A 30 3.61 7.94 18.68
C HIS A 30 3.18 6.65 17.94
N GLN A 31 1.98 6.64 17.35
CA GLN A 31 1.49 5.49 16.58
C GLN A 31 2.38 5.15 15.38
N ILE A 32 2.90 6.15 14.66
CA ILE A 32 3.83 5.93 13.53
C ILE A 32 5.15 5.33 14.03
N VAL A 33 5.68 5.82 15.16
CA VAL A 33 6.90 5.30 15.77
C VAL A 33 6.72 3.86 16.23
N GLU A 34 5.60 3.52 16.88
CA GLU A 34 5.31 2.15 17.30
C GLU A 34 5.10 1.21 16.11
N LEU A 35 4.45 1.65 15.03
CA LEU A 35 4.35 0.88 13.78
C LEU A 35 5.73 0.57 13.20
N ALA A 36 6.65 1.54 13.20
CA ALA A 36 8.02 1.32 12.74
C ALA A 36 8.79 0.34 13.65
N ARG A 37 8.56 0.36 14.97
CA ARG A 37 9.15 -0.62 15.91
C ARG A 37 8.62 -2.03 15.70
N ASP A 38 7.30 -2.19 15.57
CA ASP A 38 6.67 -3.48 15.28
C ASP A 38 7.20 -4.06 13.97
N CYS A 39 7.30 -3.23 12.92
CA CYS A 39 7.85 -3.65 11.64
C CYS A 39 9.32 -4.10 11.75
N LEU A 40 10.14 -3.39 12.52
CA LEU A 40 11.53 -3.77 12.74
C LEU A 40 11.64 -5.10 13.50
N ALA A 41 10.85 -5.27 14.57
CA ALA A 41 10.82 -6.51 15.35
C ALA A 41 10.40 -7.70 14.49
N LYS A 42 9.28 -7.58 13.76
CA LYS A 42 8.79 -8.62 12.87
C LYS A 42 9.74 -8.93 11.72
N SER A 43 10.45 -7.94 11.19
CA SER A 43 11.47 -8.16 10.16
C SER A 43 12.60 -9.03 10.72
N GLY A 44 13.07 -8.75 11.93
CA GLY A 44 14.11 -9.54 12.60
C GLY A 44 13.70 -10.97 12.92
N GLU A 45 12.40 -11.23 13.11
CA GLU A 45 11.83 -12.56 13.33
C GLU A 45 11.36 -13.25 12.03
N ALA A 46 11.57 -12.62 10.85
CA ALA A 46 11.07 -13.09 9.56
C ALA A 46 9.54 -13.32 9.50
N LEU A 47 8.78 -12.49 10.23
CA LEU A 47 7.31 -12.54 10.30
C LEU A 47 6.62 -11.50 9.41
N VAL A 48 7.38 -10.76 8.60
CA VAL A 48 6.83 -9.81 7.63
C VAL A 48 6.35 -10.54 6.38
N THR A 49 5.15 -10.17 5.90
CA THR A 49 4.52 -10.71 4.69
C THR A 49 4.06 -9.56 3.78
N SER A 50 3.70 -9.85 2.51
CA SER A 50 3.07 -8.86 1.61
C SER A 50 1.85 -8.23 2.26
N ARG A 51 0.98 -9.07 2.84
CA ARG A 51 -0.22 -8.64 3.58
C ARG A 51 0.11 -7.72 4.76
N TYR A 52 1.16 -8.02 5.52
CA TYR A 52 1.58 -7.16 6.62
C TYR A 52 1.93 -5.74 6.14
N PHE A 53 2.66 -5.61 5.03
CA PHE A 53 3.00 -4.30 4.48
C PHE A 53 1.78 -3.55 3.95
N LEU A 54 0.82 -4.26 3.35
CA LEU A 54 -0.44 -3.66 2.91
C LEU A 54 -1.24 -3.10 4.10
N GLU A 55 -1.44 -3.90 5.15
CA GLU A 55 -2.13 -3.45 6.37
C GLU A 55 -1.39 -2.30 7.06
N MET A 56 -0.05 -2.30 7.02
CA MET A 56 0.77 -1.21 7.54
C MET A 56 0.57 0.08 6.73
N GLN A 57 0.52 -0.01 5.40
CA GLN A 57 0.27 1.13 4.53
C GLN A 57 -1.12 1.73 4.77
N GLU A 58 -2.17 0.90 4.85
CA GLU A 58 -3.54 1.36 5.14
C GLU A 58 -3.63 2.09 6.49
N LYS A 59 -2.95 1.56 7.53
CA LYS A 59 -2.88 2.23 8.84
C LYS A 59 -2.19 3.57 8.75
N LEU A 60 -1.11 3.69 7.98
CA LEU A 60 -0.39 4.94 7.78
C LEU A 60 -1.24 5.97 7.03
N GLU A 61 -1.97 5.56 6.00
CA GLU A 61 -2.90 6.43 5.25
C GLU A 61 -4.04 6.91 6.15
N ARG A 62 -4.60 6.04 6.99
CA ARG A 62 -5.63 6.41 7.96
C ARG A 62 -5.12 7.41 9.00
N LEU A 63 -3.94 7.19 9.55
CA LEU A 63 -3.30 8.12 10.50
C LEU A 63 -3.02 9.48 9.84
N LEU A 64 -2.64 9.47 8.56
CA LEU A 64 -2.42 10.69 7.80
C LEU A 64 -3.74 11.45 7.58
N GLN A 65 -4.82 10.75 7.25
CA GLN A 65 -6.15 11.35 7.11
C GLN A 65 -6.62 11.95 8.45
N ASP A 66 -6.49 11.20 9.55
CA ASP A 66 -6.83 11.67 10.89
C ASP A 66 -6.05 12.95 11.26
N ALA A 67 -4.78 13.06 10.86
CA ALA A 67 -3.98 14.26 11.09
C ALA A 67 -4.52 15.49 10.35
N HIS A 68 -4.97 15.33 9.10
CA HIS A 68 -5.54 16.43 8.30
C HIS A 68 -6.95 16.82 8.76
N GLU A 69 -7.76 15.88 9.25
CA GLU A 69 -9.13 16.15 9.67
C GLU A 69 -9.23 16.73 11.08
N ARG A 70 -8.26 16.43 11.94
CA ARG A 70 -8.34 16.72 13.38
C ARG A 70 -7.36 17.78 13.87
N SER A 71 -6.51 18.30 12.99
CA SER A 71 -5.55 19.35 13.32
C SER A 71 -5.39 20.34 12.17
N ASP A 72 -5.47 21.63 12.50
CA ASP A 72 -5.14 22.74 11.59
C ASP A 72 -3.71 23.27 11.83
N SER A 73 -2.91 22.55 12.63
CA SER A 73 -1.56 22.96 12.99
C SER A 73 -0.58 22.84 11.82
N GLU A 74 0.40 23.75 11.73
CA GLU A 74 1.53 23.62 10.80
C GLU A 74 2.33 22.33 11.04
N GLU A 75 2.21 21.74 12.23
CA GLU A 75 2.79 20.45 12.63
C GLU A 75 2.26 19.26 11.81
N VAL A 76 1.11 19.38 11.12
CA VAL A 76 0.60 18.33 10.20
C VAL A 76 1.64 18.02 9.12
N GLY A 77 2.35 19.04 8.63
CA GLY A 77 3.42 18.87 7.64
C GLY A 77 4.53 17.94 8.14
N PHE A 78 4.83 17.95 9.43
CA PHE A 78 5.82 17.05 10.03
C PHE A 78 5.34 15.59 10.00
N VAL A 79 4.08 15.34 10.37
CA VAL A 79 3.46 14.00 10.32
C VAL A 79 3.44 13.46 8.88
N VAL A 80 3.09 14.30 7.91
CA VAL A 80 3.14 13.93 6.48
C VAL A 80 4.54 13.46 6.08
N GLN A 81 5.60 14.16 6.50
CA GLN A 81 6.97 13.77 6.20
C GLN A 81 7.38 12.45 6.86
N LEU A 82 6.93 12.20 8.10
CA LEU A 82 7.18 10.94 8.80
C LEU A 82 6.57 9.75 8.08
N VAL A 83 5.28 9.84 7.76
CA VAL A 83 4.55 8.80 7.02
C VAL A 83 5.25 8.54 5.69
N ARG A 84 5.57 9.60 4.94
CA ARG A 84 6.28 9.48 3.65
C ARG A 84 7.63 8.80 3.79
N LYS A 85 8.43 9.16 4.80
CA LYS A 85 9.73 8.54 5.05
C LYS A 85 9.58 7.05 5.34
N LEU A 86 8.61 6.66 6.16
CA LEU A 86 8.36 5.27 6.50
C LEU A 86 7.90 4.46 5.29
N LEU A 87 6.97 4.98 4.49
CA LEU A 87 6.54 4.37 3.22
C LEU A 87 7.73 4.15 2.25
N ILE A 88 8.65 5.11 2.15
CA ILE A 88 9.86 4.95 1.32
C ILE A 88 10.77 3.83 1.85
N ILE A 89 10.84 3.63 3.17
CA ILE A 89 11.66 2.56 3.76
C ILE A 89 11.08 1.18 3.45
N ILE A 90 9.76 1.02 3.51
CA ILE A 90 9.08 -0.27 3.34
C ILE A 90 8.70 -0.59 1.88
N SER A 91 8.59 0.40 0.99
CA SER A 91 8.05 0.21 -0.38
C SER A 91 8.79 -0.82 -1.23
N ARG A 92 10.13 -0.79 -1.25
CA ARG A 92 10.92 -1.77 -2.01
C ARG A 92 10.81 -3.19 -1.42
N PRO A 93 10.99 -3.40 -0.10
CA PRO A 93 10.73 -4.69 0.53
C PRO A 93 9.32 -5.22 0.26
N ALA A 94 8.29 -4.38 0.38
CA ALA A 94 6.91 -4.79 0.15
C ALA A 94 6.71 -5.34 -1.26
N ARG A 95 7.17 -4.62 -2.28
CA ARG A 95 7.08 -5.06 -3.68
C ARG A 95 7.88 -6.32 -3.97
N LEU A 96 9.07 -6.46 -3.38
CA LEU A 96 9.88 -7.66 -3.54
C LEU A 96 9.21 -8.87 -2.88
N LEU A 97 8.63 -8.67 -1.69
CA LEU A 97 7.97 -9.73 -0.94
C LEU A 97 6.68 -10.17 -1.63
N GLU A 98 5.92 -9.24 -2.20
CA GLU A 98 4.80 -9.55 -3.09
C GLU A 98 5.23 -10.45 -4.24
N CYS A 99 6.37 -10.18 -4.90
CA CYS A 99 6.88 -11.05 -5.95
C CYS A 99 7.37 -12.42 -5.45
N LEU A 100 7.87 -12.50 -4.21
CA LEU A 100 8.35 -13.76 -3.63
C LEU A 100 7.19 -14.64 -3.14
N GLU A 101 6.13 -14.03 -2.64
CA GLU A 101 4.91 -14.71 -2.17
C GLU A 101 3.92 -14.99 -3.31
N PHE A 102 4.14 -14.45 -4.50
CA PHE A 102 3.29 -14.67 -5.67
C PHE A 102 3.36 -16.12 -6.17
N ASP A 103 2.22 -16.82 -6.13
CA ASP A 103 2.06 -18.14 -6.73
C ASP A 103 1.37 -18.04 -8.10
N PRO A 104 2.07 -18.35 -9.21
CA PRO A 104 1.49 -18.31 -10.54
C PRO A 104 0.36 -19.34 -10.72
N GLU A 105 0.41 -20.50 -10.07
CA GLU A 105 -0.63 -21.54 -10.24
C GLU A 105 -1.95 -21.10 -9.61
N GLU A 106 -1.91 -20.54 -8.40
CA GLU A 106 -3.07 -19.93 -7.75
C GLU A 106 -3.66 -18.82 -8.64
N PHE A 107 -2.79 -17.98 -9.21
CA PHE A 107 -3.21 -16.94 -10.14
C PHE A 107 -3.91 -17.49 -11.39
N TYR A 108 -3.40 -18.56 -11.99
CA TYR A 108 -4.05 -19.21 -13.15
C TYR A 108 -5.41 -19.80 -12.79
N HIS A 109 -5.56 -20.42 -11.61
CA HIS A 109 -6.86 -20.93 -11.16
C HIS A 109 -7.87 -19.83 -10.92
N LEU A 110 -7.44 -18.71 -10.31
CA LEU A 110 -8.29 -17.53 -10.13
C LEU A 110 -8.71 -16.93 -11.49
N LEU A 111 -7.78 -16.88 -12.45
CA LEU A 111 -8.06 -16.40 -13.81
C LEU A 111 -9.07 -17.29 -14.52
N GLU A 112 -8.89 -18.62 -14.47
CA GLU A 112 -9.80 -19.59 -15.09
C GLU A 112 -11.20 -19.54 -14.46
N ALA A 113 -11.29 -19.40 -13.13
CA ALA A 113 -12.56 -19.24 -12.44
C ALA A 113 -13.29 -17.95 -12.85
N ALA A 114 -12.56 -16.83 -12.92
CA ALA A 114 -13.09 -15.56 -13.39
C ALA A 114 -13.54 -15.63 -14.86
N GLU A 115 -12.77 -16.30 -15.72
CA GLU A 115 -13.12 -16.53 -17.12
C GLU A 115 -14.37 -17.39 -17.26
N GLY A 116 -14.49 -18.48 -16.49
CA GLY A 116 -15.66 -19.34 -16.46
C GLY A 116 -16.93 -18.55 -16.09
N GLN A 117 -16.86 -17.73 -15.04
CA GLN A 117 -17.95 -16.86 -14.62
C GLN A 117 -18.36 -15.85 -15.69
N ALA A 118 -17.38 -15.23 -16.37
CA ALA A 118 -17.64 -14.27 -17.44
C ALA A 118 -18.30 -14.94 -18.66
N ARG A 119 -17.81 -16.13 -19.06
CA ARG A 119 -18.35 -16.91 -20.19
C ARG A 119 -19.79 -17.35 -19.97
N GLU A 120 -20.16 -17.70 -18.73
CA GLU A 120 -21.50 -18.14 -18.37
C GLU A 120 -22.49 -16.97 -18.12
N GLY A 121 -22.02 -15.87 -17.54
CA GLY A 121 -22.86 -14.73 -17.16
C GLY A 121 -23.26 -13.76 -18.28
N GLN A 122 -22.47 -13.68 -19.37
CA GLN A 122 -22.66 -12.67 -20.42
C GLN A 122 -22.73 -13.21 -21.85
N GLY A 123 -22.60 -14.52 -22.06
CA GLY A 123 -22.63 -15.07 -23.41
C GLY A 123 -21.50 -14.52 -24.29
N ILE A 124 -20.26 -14.45 -23.74
CA ILE A 124 -19.02 -13.92 -24.37
C ILE A 124 -18.63 -14.62 -25.69
N LYS A 125 -19.45 -15.56 -26.17
CA LYS A 125 -19.25 -16.23 -27.47
C LYS A 125 -19.30 -15.29 -28.68
N THR A 126 -19.88 -14.09 -28.58
CA THR A 126 -20.08 -13.25 -29.78
C THR A 126 -19.06 -12.14 -30.02
N ASP A 127 -18.33 -11.61 -29.03
CA ASP A 127 -17.19 -10.71 -29.31
C ASP A 127 -16.34 -10.43 -28.05
N LEU A 128 -15.35 -11.28 -27.79
CA LEU A 128 -14.39 -11.12 -26.68
C LEU A 128 -13.63 -9.77 -26.73
N PRO A 129 -13.19 -9.26 -27.89
CA PRO A 129 -12.56 -7.95 -27.99
C PRO A 129 -13.44 -6.79 -27.51
N GLN A 130 -14.70 -6.72 -27.95
CA GLN A 130 -15.62 -5.64 -27.53
C GLN A 130 -15.96 -5.72 -26.05
N TYR A 131 -16.05 -6.93 -25.51
CA TYR A 131 -16.23 -7.15 -24.09
C TYR A 131 -15.06 -6.58 -23.26
N ILE A 132 -13.83 -6.88 -23.67
CA ILE A 132 -12.61 -6.38 -23.02
C ILE A 132 -12.52 -4.85 -23.10
N ILE A 133 -12.82 -4.27 -24.25
CA ILE A 133 -12.83 -2.80 -24.45
C ILE A 133 -13.83 -2.15 -23.50
N GLY A 134 -15.03 -2.71 -23.38
CA GLY A 134 -16.08 -2.21 -22.49
C GLY A 134 -15.73 -2.31 -21.00
N GLN A 135 -15.14 -3.44 -20.56
CA GLN A 135 -14.75 -3.61 -19.15
C GLN A 135 -13.55 -2.75 -18.75
N LEU A 136 -12.59 -2.55 -19.65
CA LEU A 136 -11.41 -1.71 -19.41
C LEU A 136 -11.71 -0.20 -19.55
N GLY A 137 -12.94 0.17 -19.94
CA GLY A 137 -13.32 1.57 -20.16
C GLY A 137 -12.53 2.24 -21.29
N LEU A 138 -12.04 1.45 -22.25
CA LEU A 138 -11.26 1.95 -23.37
C LEU A 138 -12.21 2.68 -24.34
N THR A 139 -12.02 3.99 -24.49
CA THR A 139 -12.87 4.85 -25.35
C THR A 139 -12.55 4.75 -26.84
N LYS A 140 -11.53 3.96 -27.22
CA LYS A 140 -11.15 3.66 -28.61
C LYS A 140 -10.79 2.19 -28.74
N ASP A 141 -11.25 1.57 -29.82
CA ASP A 141 -10.99 0.18 -30.15
C ASP A 141 -9.51 0.02 -30.60
N PRO A 142 -8.67 -0.73 -29.85
CA PRO A 142 -7.27 -0.94 -30.22
C PRO A 142 -7.07 -1.72 -31.53
N LEU A 143 -8.11 -2.36 -32.06
CA LEU A 143 -8.06 -3.22 -33.25
C LEU A 143 -8.40 -2.48 -34.56
N GLU A 144 -8.81 -1.21 -34.50
CA GLU A 144 -9.13 -0.41 -35.70
C GLU A 144 -7.89 -0.08 -36.59
N GLY A 145 -6.67 -0.37 -36.12
CA GLY A 145 -5.41 0.03 -36.78
C GLY A 145 -4.74 -1.00 -37.71
N GLU A 146 -5.24 -2.22 -37.87
CA GLU A 146 -4.54 -3.29 -38.62
C GLU A 146 -5.02 -3.53 -40.08
N LEU A 147 -5.81 -2.62 -40.69
CA LEU A 147 -6.38 -2.82 -42.05
C LEU A 147 -6.06 -1.72 -43.09
N THR A 148 -4.82 -1.24 -43.15
CA THR A 148 -4.35 -0.44 -44.32
C THR A 148 -3.04 -0.92 -44.88
#